data_AF-A0A426ZG26-F1
#
_entry.id   AF-A0A426ZG26-F1
#
_cell.length_a   1.000
_cell.length_b   1.000
_cell.length_c   1.000
_cell.angle_alpha   90.00
_cell.angle_beta   90.00
_cell.angle_gamma   90.00
#
_symmetry.space_group_name_H-M   'P 1'
#
loop_
_entity.id
_entity.type
_entity.pdbx_description
1 polymer ?
#
loop_
_entity_poly.entity_id
_entity_poly.type
_entity_poly.pdbx_seq_one_letter_code
_entity_poly.pdbx_strand_id
1 'polypeptide(L)'
;MGSVDDAKNPYGGVSYSLAFGTEAVLPPEVVFPTLRIDNFTLKESEAGLKENLGILKERRAKAHLKNYQRVVARLYNRRVRPQPIMKGDLVLWRPKVSDPGHTRGKLTPRWEGPYCIT
;
A
#
# COMPACT_ATOMS: atom_id res chain seq x y z
N MET A 1 -46.08 -20.88 -42.66
CA MET A 1 -45.50 -21.92 -41.78
C MET A 1 -44.33 -21.29 -41.06
N GLY A 2 -44.29 -21.10 -39.74
CA GLY A 2 -45.30 -21.26 -38.71
C GLY A 2 -45.06 -20.15 -37.69
N SER A 3 -46.18 -19.63 -37.17
CA SER A 3 -46.21 -18.71 -36.03
C SER A 3 -45.49 -19.38 -34.85
N VAL A 4 -44.52 -18.71 -34.25
CA VAL A 4 -44.00 -19.07 -32.93
C VAL A 4 -44.40 -17.94 -31.99
N ASP A 5 -45.64 -18.07 -31.56
CA ASP A 5 -46.26 -17.57 -30.34
C ASP A 5 -45.59 -16.40 -29.62
N ASP A 6 -46.30 -15.29 -29.63
CA ASP A 6 -46.21 -14.17 -28.71
C ASP A 6 -46.22 -14.66 -27.25
N ALA A 7 -45.05 -14.96 -26.70
CA ALA A 7 -44.88 -15.11 -25.26
C ALA A 7 -45.01 -13.73 -24.61
N LYS A 8 -46.26 -13.31 -24.32
CA LYS A 8 -46.56 -12.20 -23.42
C LYS A 8 -45.90 -12.47 -22.07
N ASN A 9 -44.79 -11.80 -21.81
CA ASN A 9 -44.17 -11.75 -20.49
C ASN A 9 -45.16 -11.11 -19.49
N PRO A 10 -45.58 -11.79 -18.41
CA PRO A 10 -46.58 -11.27 -17.46
C PRO A 10 -46.05 -10.16 -16.54
N TYR A 11 -44.78 -9.80 -16.64
CA TYR A 11 -44.17 -8.69 -15.91
C TYR A 11 -43.93 -7.54 -16.89
N GLY A 12 -44.71 -6.47 -16.79
CA GLY A 12 -44.67 -5.29 -17.68
C GLY A 12 -43.40 -4.43 -17.53
N GLY A 13 -42.22 -5.02 -17.69
CA GLY A 13 -40.94 -4.34 -17.77
C GLY A 13 -40.57 -3.96 -19.21
N VAL A 14 -39.86 -2.84 -19.36
CA VAL A 14 -39.29 -2.36 -20.63
C VAL A 14 -38.48 -3.47 -21.29
N SER A 15 -38.79 -3.80 -22.55
CA SER A 15 -38.03 -4.80 -23.32
C SER A 15 -36.63 -4.27 -23.67
N TYR A 16 -35.63 -5.15 -23.78
CA TYR A 16 -34.25 -4.78 -24.11
C TYR A 16 -34.16 -3.94 -25.40
N SER A 17 -34.91 -4.34 -26.44
CA SER A 17 -35.02 -3.61 -27.70
C SER A 17 -35.59 -2.20 -27.55
N LEU A 18 -36.47 -1.96 -26.57
CA LEU A 18 -37.00 -0.63 -26.27
C LEU A 18 -35.97 0.26 -25.57
N ALA A 19 -35.11 -0.31 -24.73
CA ALA A 19 -34.08 0.43 -24.00
C ALA A 19 -32.83 0.74 -24.85
N PHE A 20 -32.43 -0.19 -25.73
CA PHE A 20 -31.15 -0.12 -26.44
C PHE A 20 -31.29 -0.05 -27.97
N GLY A 21 -32.52 -0.11 -28.50
CA GLY A 21 -32.79 0.03 -29.94
C GLY A 21 -32.40 -1.18 -30.80
N THR A 22 -31.87 -2.24 -30.21
CA THR A 22 -31.46 -3.48 -30.88
C THR A 22 -31.96 -4.68 -30.12
N GLU A 23 -32.25 -5.78 -30.83
CA GLU A 23 -32.62 -7.04 -30.19
C GLU A 23 -31.46 -7.58 -29.33
N ALA A 24 -31.80 -8.21 -28.21
CA ALA A 24 -30.81 -8.80 -27.32
C ALA A 24 -30.18 -10.01 -27.99
N VAL A 25 -28.86 -9.97 -28.21
CA VAL A 25 -28.10 -11.14 -28.65
C VAL A 25 -27.56 -11.85 -27.42
N LEU A 26 -27.96 -13.11 -27.25
CA LEU A 26 -27.51 -13.92 -26.13
C LEU A 26 -26.02 -14.30 -26.34
N PRO A 27 -25.13 -14.06 -25.36
CA PRO A 27 -23.75 -14.51 -25.46
C PRO A 27 -23.67 -16.05 -25.54
N PRO A 28 -22.73 -16.61 -26.32
CA PRO A 28 -22.58 -18.04 -26.45
C PRO A 28 -22.27 -18.74 -25.11
N GLU A 29 -21.67 -18.05 -24.14
CA GLU A 29 -21.37 -18.59 -22.80
C GLU A 29 -22.64 -18.91 -21.98
N VAL A 30 -23.78 -18.33 -22.36
CA VAL A 30 -25.08 -18.63 -21.73
C VAL A 30 -25.66 -19.94 -22.27
N VAL A 31 -25.36 -20.29 -23.53
CA VAL A 31 -25.77 -21.56 -24.16
C VAL A 31 -24.76 -22.66 -23.87
N PHE A 32 -23.48 -22.32 -23.86
CA PHE A 32 -22.36 -23.22 -23.65
C PHE A 32 -21.58 -22.76 -22.41
N PRO A 33 -21.88 -23.36 -21.24
CA PRO A 33 -21.16 -23.04 -20.01
C PRO A 33 -19.65 -23.19 -20.23
N THR A 34 -18.90 -22.20 -19.79
CA THR A 34 -17.44 -22.32 -19.75
C THR A 34 -17.04 -23.12 -18.52
N LEU A 35 -15.87 -23.75 -18.55
CA LEU A 35 -15.31 -24.45 -17.38
C LEU A 35 -15.27 -23.58 -16.11
N ARG A 36 -15.17 -22.25 -16.25
CA ARG A 36 -15.21 -21.31 -15.13
C ARG A 36 -16.58 -21.24 -14.47
N ILE A 37 -17.64 -21.33 -15.27
CA ILE A 37 -19.04 -21.33 -14.80
C ILE A 37 -19.35 -22.70 -14.18
N ASP A 38 -18.95 -23.79 -14.84
CA ASP A 38 -19.21 -25.15 -14.36
C ASP A 38 -18.52 -25.45 -13.03
N ASN A 39 -17.30 -24.96 -12.84
CA ASN A 39 -16.53 -25.15 -11.61
C ASN A 39 -16.67 -23.96 -10.64
N PHE A 40 -17.62 -23.04 -10.87
CA PHE A 40 -17.79 -21.89 -9.99
C PHE A 40 -18.37 -22.30 -8.65
N THR A 41 -17.59 -22.11 -7.59
CA THR A 41 -18.08 -22.24 -6.21
C THR A 41 -18.10 -20.87 -5.55
N LEU A 42 -19.30 -20.40 -5.19
CA LEU A 42 -19.48 -19.10 -4.52
C LEU A 42 -18.59 -18.98 -3.27
N LYS A 43 -18.53 -20.04 -2.46
CA LYS A 43 -17.72 -20.10 -1.24
C LYS A 43 -16.23 -19.90 -1.50
N GLU A 44 -15.68 -20.49 -2.57
CA GLU A 44 -14.27 -20.36 -2.93
C GLU A 44 -13.97 -18.97 -3.50
N SER A 45 -14.87 -18.44 -4.34
CA SER A 45 -14.78 -17.08 -4.85
C SER A 45 -14.78 -16.04 -3.73
N GLU A 46 -15.69 -16.18 -2.76
CA GLU A 46 -15.75 -15.31 -1.59
C GLU A 46 -14.52 -15.44 -0.70
N ALA A 47 -14.01 -16.66 -0.50
CA ALA A 47 -12.79 -16.89 0.26
C ALA A 47 -11.58 -16.22 -0.41
N GLY A 48 -11.40 -16.40 -1.71
CA GLY A 48 -10.34 -15.76 -2.49
C GLY A 48 -10.47 -14.24 -2.50
N LEU A 49 -11.69 -13.69 -2.56
CA LEU A 49 -11.92 -12.25 -2.45
C LEU A 49 -11.49 -11.72 -1.07
N LYS A 50 -11.84 -12.41 0.02
CA LYS A 50 -11.42 -12.03 1.38
C LYS A 50 -9.91 -12.05 1.54
N GLU A 51 -9.23 -13.06 1.02
CA GLU A 51 -7.77 -13.16 1.04
C GLU A 51 -7.11 -12.00 0.29
N ASN A 52 -7.57 -11.74 -0.94
CA ASN A 52 -7.09 -10.63 -1.76
C ASN A 52 -7.25 -9.27 -1.05
N LEU A 53 -8.38 -9.06 -0.39
CA LEU A 53 -8.61 -7.87 0.43
C LEU A 53 -7.66 -7.79 1.63
N GLY A 54 -7.36 -8.93 2.27
CA GLY A 54 -6.36 -9.02 3.34
C GLY A 54 -4.97 -8.57 2.87
N ILE A 55 -4.50 -9.14 1.76
CA ILE A 55 -3.19 -8.82 1.17
C ILE A 55 -3.12 -7.34 0.77
N LEU A 56 -4.18 -6.79 0.16
CA LEU A 56 -4.23 -5.37 -0.22
C LEU A 56 -4.17 -4.45 1.01
N LYS A 57 -4.90 -4.78 2.09
CA LYS A 57 -4.87 -4.03 3.34
C LYS A 57 -3.46 -4.03 3.95
N GLU A 58 -2.81 -5.19 4.00
CA GLU A 58 -1.45 -5.33 4.53
C GLU A 58 -0.45 -4.49 3.71
N ARG A 59 -0.49 -4.62 2.38
CA ARG A 59 0.38 -3.83 1.48
C ARG A 59 0.19 -2.33 1.68
N ARG A 60 -1.05 -1.87 1.81
CA ARG A 60 -1.39 -0.47 2.05
C ARG A 60 -0.89 0.00 3.42
N ALA A 61 -1.06 -0.79 4.47
CA ALA A 61 -0.57 -0.47 5.81
C ALA A 61 0.96 -0.34 5.83
N LYS A 62 1.67 -1.29 5.21
CA LYS A 62 3.13 -1.26 5.09
C LYS A 62 3.63 -0.04 4.31
N ALA A 63 2.96 0.30 3.21
CA ALA A 63 3.27 1.49 2.43
C ALA A 63 3.04 2.79 3.24
N HIS A 64 1.93 2.88 3.97
CA HIS A 64 1.65 4.01 4.85
C HIS A 64 2.69 4.19 5.94
N LEU A 65 3.07 3.11 6.63
CA LEU A 65 4.08 3.16 7.68
C LEU A 65 5.43 3.63 7.14
N LYS A 66 5.86 3.10 6.00
CA LYS A 66 7.10 3.53 5.33
C LYS A 66 7.06 5.01 4.95
N ASN A 67 5.95 5.48 4.39
CA ASN A 67 5.78 6.89 4.03
C ASN A 67 5.79 7.78 5.27
N TYR A 68 5.09 7.39 6.33
CA TYR A 68 5.09 8.11 7.59
C TYR A 68 6.51 8.25 8.16
N GLN A 69 7.24 7.13 8.28
CA GLN A 69 8.63 7.15 8.74
C GLN A 69 9.52 8.04 7.86
N ARG A 70 9.35 7.98 6.53
CA ARG A 70 10.11 8.81 5.59
C ARG A 70 9.84 10.31 5.78
N VAL A 71 8.57 10.69 5.99
CA VAL A 71 8.19 12.09 6.23
C VAL A 71 8.78 12.58 7.56
N VAL A 72 8.62 11.79 8.63
CA VAL A 72 9.18 12.12 9.96
C VAL A 72 10.70 12.27 9.88
N ALA A 73 11.39 11.32 9.25
CA ALA A 73 12.84 11.38 9.07
C ALA A 73 13.28 12.61 8.27
N ARG A 74 12.56 12.98 7.21
CA ARG A 74 12.84 14.20 6.43
C ARG A 74 12.66 15.47 7.27
N LEU A 75 11.61 15.54 8.07
CA LEU A 75 11.36 16.70 8.93
C LEU A 75 12.45 16.85 10.00
N TYR A 76 12.79 15.75 10.68
CA TYR A 76 13.84 15.74 11.70
C TYR A 76 15.22 16.07 11.10
N ASN A 77 15.58 15.43 9.98
CA ASN A 77 16.88 15.60 9.34
C ASN A 77 16.98 16.85 8.45
N ARG A 78 15.95 17.71 8.37
CA ARG A 78 15.94 18.87 7.46
C ARG A 78 17.14 19.82 7.66
N ARG A 79 17.67 19.91 8.88
CA ARG A 79 18.80 20.77 9.24
C ARG A 79 20.11 20.01 9.47
N VAL A 80 20.08 18.69 9.38
CA VAL A 80 21.27 17.85 9.56
C VAL A 80 22.04 17.88 8.26
N ARG A 81 23.27 18.41 8.29
CA ARG A 81 24.22 18.27 7.18
C ARG A 81 25.09 17.05 7.50
N PRO A 82 24.93 15.93 6.78
CA PRO A 82 25.81 14.79 6.97
C PRO A 82 27.23 15.22 6.60
N GLN A 83 28.13 15.16 7.57
CA GLN A 83 29.55 15.39 7.37
C GLN A 83 30.21 14.00 7.43
N PRO A 84 30.65 13.45 6.28
CA PRO A 84 31.39 12.20 6.30
C PRO A 84 32.69 12.44 7.06
N ILE A 85 33.03 11.51 7.93
CA ILE A 85 34.22 11.57 8.77
C ILE A 85 35.16 10.45 8.31
N MET A 86 36.39 10.80 7.97
CA MET A 86 37.43 9.90 7.46
C MET A 86 38.58 9.72 8.44
N LYS A 87 39.40 8.69 8.21
CA LYS A 87 40.65 8.51 8.95
C LYS A 87 41.57 9.70 8.68
N GLY A 88 42.15 10.25 9.74
CA GLY A 88 42.94 11.49 9.72
C GLY A 88 42.14 12.76 9.96
N ASP A 89 40.80 12.72 9.99
CA ASP A 89 39.99 13.89 10.32
C ASP A 89 40.11 14.24 11.81
N LEU A 90 40.22 15.54 12.09
CA LEU A 90 40.18 16.10 13.44
C LEU A 90 38.74 16.48 13.78
N VAL A 91 38.15 15.77 14.74
CA VAL A 91 36.76 15.98 15.17
C VAL A 91 36.73 16.40 16.64
N LEU A 92 35.90 17.40 16.96
CA LEU A 92 35.68 17.82 18.35
C LEU A 92 34.75 16.84 19.06
N TRP A 93 35.22 16.29 20.19
CA TRP A 93 34.44 15.32 20.96
C TRP A 93 33.62 16.01 22.05
N ARG A 94 32.36 15.57 22.26
CA ARG A 94 31.49 16.14 23.29
C ARG A 94 31.64 15.38 24.63
N PRO A 95 32.03 16.02 25.74
CA PRO A 95 32.31 15.36 27.02
C PRO A 95 31.14 14.62 27.67
N LYS A 96 29.88 15.01 27.38
CA LYS A 96 28.70 14.31 27.91
C LYS A 96 28.60 12.84 27.49
N VAL A 97 29.26 12.47 26.39
CA VAL A 97 29.34 11.08 25.91
C VAL A 97 30.50 10.35 26.59
N SER A 98 31.57 11.06 26.97
CA SER A 98 32.78 10.52 27.62
C SER A 98 32.67 10.38 29.15
N ASP A 99 31.90 11.26 29.80
CA ASP A 99 31.67 11.27 31.26
C ASP A 99 30.16 11.21 31.59
N PRO A 100 29.57 10.01 31.65
CA PRO A 100 28.17 9.82 32.01
C PRO A 100 27.85 10.22 33.46
N GLY A 101 28.87 10.29 34.33
CA GLY A 101 28.75 10.57 35.76
C GLY A 101 28.63 12.05 36.11
N HIS A 102 28.69 12.95 35.13
CA HIS A 102 28.62 14.41 35.34
C HIS A 102 29.60 14.92 36.41
N THR A 103 30.78 14.30 36.49
CA THR A 103 31.82 14.68 37.46
C THR A 103 32.41 16.07 37.15
N ARG A 104 32.13 16.59 35.95
CA ARG A 104 32.54 17.92 35.49
C ARG A 104 31.65 19.05 35.98
N GLY A 105 32.26 20.02 36.67
CA GLY A 105 31.61 21.25 37.14
C GLY A 105 31.18 22.22 36.03
N LYS A 106 30.32 23.17 36.39
CA LYS A 106 29.60 24.14 35.53
C LYS A 106 30.48 25.02 34.61
N LEU A 107 31.79 25.07 34.83
CA LEU A 107 32.76 25.90 34.10
C LEU A 107 33.70 25.11 33.17
N THR A 108 33.44 23.82 32.96
CA THR A 108 34.27 23.01 32.05
C THR A 108 33.93 23.29 30.58
N PRO A 109 34.92 23.26 29.67
CA PRO A 109 34.67 23.46 28.25
C PRO A 109 33.73 22.39 27.71
N ARG A 110 32.82 22.82 26.82
CA ARG A 110 31.77 21.98 26.23
C ARG A 110 32.31 20.95 25.22
N TRP A 111 33.57 21.07 24.83
CA TRP A 111 34.27 20.21 23.89
C TRP A 111 35.59 19.76 24.52
N GLU A 112 35.87 18.47 24.48
CA GLU A 112 37.23 17.96 24.64
C GLU A 112 38.00 18.23 23.34
N GLY A 113 39.31 18.43 23.43
CA GLY A 113 40.15 18.86 22.30
C GLY A 113 39.99 18.00 21.04
N PRO A 114 40.59 18.43 19.92
CA PRO A 114 40.40 17.75 18.64
C PRO A 114 40.95 16.32 18.70
N TYR A 115 40.12 15.36 18.31
CA TYR A 115 40.43 13.94 18.26
C TYR A 115 40.72 13.53 16.81
N CYS A 116 41.84 12.86 16.58
CA CYS A 116 42.18 12.29 15.28
C CYS A 116 41.60 10.88 15.17
N ILE A 117 40.96 10.59 14.04
CA ILE A 117 40.35 9.29 13.79
C ILE A 117 41.36 8.37 13.11
N THR A 118 41.77 7.31 13.82
CA THR A 118 42.75 6.30 13.37
C THR A 118 42.16 5.16 12.55
#